data_AF-A0AAN7V156-F1
#
_entry.id   AF-A0AAN7V156-F1
#
_cell.length_a   1.000
_cell.length_b   1.000
_cell.length_c   1.000
_cell.angle_alpha   90.00
_cell.angle_beta   90.00
_cell.angle_gamma   90.00
#
_symmetry.space_group_name_H-M   'P 1'
#
loop_
_entity.id
_entity.type
_entity.pdbx_description
1 polymer ?
#
loop_
_entity_poly.entity_id
_entity_poly.type
_entity_poly.pdbx_seq_one_letter_code
_entity_poly.pdbx_strand_id
1 'polypeptide(L)'
;MHGISIGLAIDLSCCADIRICAKDAKFSVKEIDIGLASDIGTLSRLPKIVGSNTWVKEVCLSARLFGAEEALAVGFVSRVLESKAKAIESATEMAALIASKSPVAVQGTKNILNHSRDNSVAESESWPRKQRCQR
;
A
#
# COMPACT_ATOMS: atom_id res chain seq x y z
N MET A 1 -2.09 3.87 10.14
CA MET A 1 -2.52 5.24 9.76
C MET A 1 -3.70 5.66 10.63
N HIS A 2 -3.76 6.90 11.08
CA HIS A 2 -4.83 7.42 11.95
C HIS A 2 -4.94 8.94 11.74
N GLY A 3 -6.10 9.52 12.03
CA GLY A 3 -6.34 10.96 11.81
C GLY A 3 -6.06 11.40 10.36
N ILE A 4 -5.52 12.60 10.17
CA ILE A 4 -5.26 13.17 8.83
C ILE A 4 -3.98 12.59 8.23
N SER A 5 -4.11 11.94 7.07
CA SER A 5 -3.01 11.33 6.30
C SER A 5 -3.08 11.81 4.85
N ILE A 6 -2.43 12.94 4.56
CA ILE A 6 -2.55 13.65 3.28
C ILE A 6 -1.18 13.79 2.59
N GLY A 7 -1.19 13.77 1.26
CA GLY A 7 -0.03 14.04 0.41
C GLY A 7 1.08 13.01 0.56
N LEU A 8 2.27 13.43 1.01
CA LEU A 8 3.41 12.54 1.31
C LEU A 8 3.03 11.35 2.22
N ALA A 9 2.05 11.52 3.11
CA ALA A 9 1.58 10.41 3.93
C ALA A 9 0.99 9.28 3.08
N ILE A 10 0.28 9.59 1.99
CA ILE A 10 -0.23 8.63 1.00
C ILE A 10 0.92 8.01 0.22
N ASP A 11 1.91 8.81 -0.20
CA ASP A 11 3.10 8.30 -0.91
C ASP A 11 3.84 7.24 -0.10
N LEU A 12 4.13 7.55 1.17
CA LEU A 12 4.78 6.62 2.09
C LEU A 12 3.92 5.39 2.34
N SER A 13 2.60 5.55 2.44
CA SER A 13 1.68 4.44 2.63
C SER A 13 1.64 3.51 1.42
N CYS A 14 1.74 4.05 0.20
CA CYS A 14 1.83 3.27 -1.03
C CYS A 14 3.14 2.47 -1.14
N CYS A 15 4.20 2.87 -0.43
CA CYS A 15 5.46 2.10 -0.35
C CYS A 15 5.37 0.90 0.62
N ALA A 16 4.44 0.91 1.57
CA ALA A 16 4.28 -0.18 2.52
C ALA A 16 3.70 -1.44 1.85
N ASP A 17 4.06 -2.63 2.33
CA ASP A 17 3.43 -3.87 1.85
C ASP A 17 2.00 -4.00 2.37
N ILE A 18 1.79 -3.69 3.66
CA ILE A 18 0.52 -3.84 4.36
C ILE A 18 0.15 -2.52 5.05
N ARG A 19 -1.09 -2.08 4.83
CA ARG A 19 -1.64 -0.83 5.36
C ARG A 19 -2.79 -1.12 6.31
N ILE A 20 -2.67 -0.67 7.55
CA ILE A 20 -3.69 -0.78 8.59
C ILE A 20 -4.04 0.62 9.08
N CYS A 21 -5.33 0.90 9.31
CA CYS A 21 -5.76 2.21 9.79
C CYS A 21 -6.79 2.17 10.92
N ALA A 22 -6.95 3.31 11.58
CA ALA A 22 -8.02 3.55 12.53
C ALA A 22 -9.26 4.14 11.83
N LYS A 23 -10.46 3.98 12.42
CA LYS A 23 -11.74 4.47 11.89
C LYS A 23 -11.76 5.97 11.64
N ASP A 24 -10.98 6.74 12.41
CA ASP A 24 -10.86 8.20 12.31
C ASP A 24 -9.95 8.66 11.15
N ALA A 25 -9.31 7.74 10.42
CA ALA A 25 -8.39 8.09 9.37
C ALA A 25 -9.09 8.77 8.18
N LYS A 26 -8.50 9.88 7.72
CA LYS A 26 -8.89 10.62 6.53
C LYS A 26 -7.70 10.75 5.61
N PHE A 27 -7.93 10.48 4.33
CA PHE A 27 -6.90 10.37 3.32
C PHE A 27 -7.16 11.33 2.16
N SER A 28 -6.10 11.83 1.53
CA SER A 28 -6.20 12.60 0.29
C SER A 28 -4.86 12.70 -0.44
N VAL A 29 -4.90 12.64 -1.77
CA VAL A 29 -3.80 13.04 -2.66
C VAL A 29 -4.02 14.52 -2.98
N LYS A 30 -3.38 15.41 -2.22
CA LYS A 30 -3.73 16.84 -2.15
C LYS A 30 -2.77 17.74 -2.92
N GLU A 31 -1.74 17.16 -3.52
CA GLU A 31 -0.70 17.86 -4.26
C GLU A 31 -1.27 18.76 -5.36
N ILE A 32 -2.37 18.37 -5.99
CA ILE A 32 -2.98 19.15 -7.08
C ILE A 32 -3.57 20.48 -6.59
N ASP A 33 -4.01 20.57 -5.34
CA ASP A 33 -4.51 21.84 -4.76
C ASP A 33 -3.41 22.90 -4.64
N ILE A 34 -2.15 22.47 -4.58
CA ILE A 34 -0.97 23.34 -4.56
C ILE A 34 -0.26 23.39 -5.92
N GLY A 35 -0.91 22.90 -6.98
CA GLY A 35 -0.38 22.94 -8.34
C GLY A 35 0.73 21.92 -8.62
N LEU A 36 0.81 20.84 -7.83
CA LEU A 36 1.81 19.80 -7.99
C LEU A 36 1.16 18.46 -8.37
N ALA A 37 1.86 17.68 -9.19
CA ALA A 37 1.55 16.26 -9.34
C ALA A 37 2.28 15.48 -8.24
N SER A 38 1.64 14.47 -7.66
CA SER A 38 2.32 13.55 -6.74
C SER A 38 3.42 12.78 -7.48
N ASP A 39 4.66 12.86 -6.99
CA ASP A 39 5.88 12.40 -7.67
C ASP A 39 6.61 11.27 -6.94
N ILE A 40 6.27 10.97 -5.68
CA ILE A 40 6.93 9.94 -4.85
C ILE A 40 6.34 8.53 -5.10
N GLY A 41 5.53 8.41 -6.16
CA GLY A 41 5.07 7.14 -6.70
C GLY A 41 3.67 6.72 -6.26
N THR A 42 2.89 7.59 -5.62
CA THR A 42 1.43 7.32 -5.49
C THR A 42 0.82 7.07 -6.86
N LEU A 43 1.12 7.90 -7.86
CA LEU A 43 0.53 7.75 -9.21
C LEU A 43 0.92 6.44 -9.92
N SER A 44 2.04 5.82 -9.56
CA SER A 44 2.50 4.56 -10.15
C SER A 44 2.12 3.32 -9.34
N ARG A 45 1.96 3.46 -8.01
CA ARG A 45 1.64 2.35 -7.09
C ARG A 45 0.16 2.25 -6.77
N LEU A 46 -0.52 3.37 -6.54
CA LEU A 46 -1.92 3.40 -6.11
C LEU A 46 -2.87 2.65 -7.07
N PRO A 47 -2.77 2.81 -8.42
CA PRO A 47 -3.54 2.00 -9.37
C PRO A 47 -3.42 0.49 -9.15
N LYS A 48 -2.21 0.04 -8.82
CA LYS A 48 -1.89 -1.38 -8.61
C LYS A 48 -2.31 -1.88 -7.24
N ILE A 49 -2.52 -0.97 -6.29
CA ILE A 49 -2.99 -1.29 -4.94
C ILE A 49 -4.52 -1.46 -4.93
N VAL A 50 -5.26 -0.51 -5.50
CA VAL A 50 -6.74 -0.49 -5.39
C VAL A 50 -7.48 -1.17 -6.54
N GLY A 51 -6.80 -1.47 -7.65
CA GLY A 51 -7.37 -2.18 -8.79
C GLY A 51 -8.41 -1.40 -9.61
N SER A 52 -8.74 -0.15 -9.25
CA SER A 52 -9.71 0.70 -9.95
C SER A 52 -9.07 2.00 -10.44
N ASN A 53 -8.76 2.07 -11.73
CA ASN A 53 -8.20 3.29 -12.34
C ASN A 53 -9.17 4.48 -12.30
N THR A 54 -10.48 4.23 -12.39
CA THR A 54 -11.49 5.29 -12.31
C THR A 54 -11.48 5.95 -10.95
N TRP A 55 -11.49 5.15 -9.87
CA TRP A 55 -11.44 5.68 -8.51
C TRP A 55 -10.13 6.42 -8.24
N VAL A 56 -8.99 5.90 -8.71
CA VAL A 56 -7.69 6.60 -8.56
C VAL A 56 -7.71 7.97 -9.24
N LYS A 57 -8.22 8.05 -10.48
CA LYS A 57 -8.34 9.34 -11.16
C LYS A 57 -9.26 10.29 -10.41
N GLU A 58 -10.39 9.79 -9.90
CA GLU A 58 -11.32 10.60 -9.10
C GLU A 58 -10.61 11.23 -7.90
N VAL A 59 -9.99 10.44 -7.02
CA VAL A 59 -9.38 10.96 -5.79
C VAL A 59 -8.14 11.82 -6.04
N CYS A 60 -7.34 11.50 -7.06
CA CYS A 60 -6.14 12.26 -7.39
C CYS A 60 -6.46 13.59 -8.09
N LEU A 61 -7.47 13.62 -8.97
CA LEU A 61 -7.82 14.85 -9.70
C LEU A 61 -8.73 15.77 -8.90
N SER A 62 -9.53 15.23 -7.99
CA SER A 62 -10.44 16.03 -7.17
C SER A 62 -9.83 16.49 -5.84
N ALA A 63 -8.67 15.95 -5.44
CA ALA A 63 -8.06 16.15 -4.12
C ALA A 63 -9.04 15.96 -2.95
N ARG A 64 -10.08 15.13 -3.11
CA ARG A 64 -11.11 14.99 -2.08
C ARG A 64 -10.58 14.19 -0.90
N LEU A 65 -11.23 14.37 0.24
CA LEU A 65 -11.02 13.49 1.38
C LEU A 65 -11.81 12.20 1.18
N PHE A 66 -11.18 11.08 1.52
CA PHE A 66 -11.85 9.78 1.67
C PHE A 66 -11.58 9.19 3.06
N GLY A 67 -12.54 8.41 3.56
CA GLY A 67 -12.50 7.84 4.91
C GLY A 67 -11.92 6.43 4.97
N ALA A 68 -11.75 5.92 6.19
CA ALA A 68 -11.25 4.57 6.44
C ALA A 68 -12.11 3.46 5.82
N GLU A 69 -13.43 3.58 5.84
CA GLU A 69 -14.34 2.58 5.25
C GLU A 69 -14.21 2.52 3.72
N GLU A 70 -14.17 3.68 3.07
CA GLU A 70 -13.92 3.76 1.63
C GLU A 70 -12.54 3.18 1.29
N ALA A 71 -11.51 3.54 2.04
CA ALA A 71 -10.16 3.00 1.87
C ALA A 71 -10.11 1.47 1.99
N LEU A 72 -10.94 0.88 2.86
CA LEU A 72 -11.06 -0.56 2.99
C LEU A 72 -11.78 -1.17 1.78
N ALA A 73 -12.89 -0.55 1.36
CA ALA A 73 -13.69 -1.03 0.23
C ALA A 73 -12.90 -1.06 -1.08
N VAL A 74 -12.01 -0.09 -1.30
CA VAL A 74 -11.15 -0.05 -2.49
C VAL A 74 -9.84 -0.83 -2.34
N GLY A 75 -9.59 -1.49 -1.20
CA GLY A 75 -8.37 -2.26 -0.97
C GLY A 75 -7.11 -1.41 -0.72
N PHE A 76 -7.26 -0.11 -0.46
CA PHE A 76 -6.14 0.74 -0.06
C PHE A 76 -5.62 0.32 1.33
N VAL A 77 -6.50 -0.07 2.26
CA VAL A 77 -6.11 -0.64 3.55
C VAL A 77 -6.61 -2.07 3.68
N SER A 78 -5.88 -2.92 4.43
CA SER A 78 -6.28 -4.29 4.70
C SER A 78 -7.18 -4.43 5.93
N ARG A 79 -7.11 -3.47 6.87
CA ARG A 79 -7.90 -3.46 8.11
C ARG A 79 -8.21 -2.04 8.59
N VAL A 80 -9.39 -1.89 9.17
CA VAL A 80 -9.86 -0.68 9.86
C VAL A 80 -10.18 -1.04 11.31
N LEU A 81 -9.54 -0.36 12.27
CA LEU A 81 -9.67 -0.63 13.71
C LEU A 81 -10.29 0.57 14.42
N GLU A 82 -10.89 0.34 15.58
CA GLU A 82 -11.68 1.37 16.27
C GLU A 82 -10.90 2.61 16.70
N SER A 83 -9.63 2.44 17.04
CA SER A 83 -8.77 3.51 17.53
C SER A 83 -7.35 3.37 17.03
N LYS A 84 -6.57 4.45 17.15
CA LYS A 84 -5.12 4.44 16.92
C LYS A 84 -4.42 3.33 17.68
N ALA A 85 -4.73 3.16 18.97
CA ALA A 85 -4.09 2.14 19.81
C ALA A 85 -4.34 0.73 19.26
N LYS A 86 -5.60 0.42 18.92
CA LYS A 86 -5.96 -0.87 18.31
C LYS A 86 -5.33 -1.09 16.93
N ALA A 87 -5.20 -0.04 16.12
CA ALA A 87 -4.51 -0.14 14.84
C ALA A 87 -3.01 -0.48 15.00
N ILE A 88 -2.33 0.12 15.99
CA ILE A 88 -0.91 -0.14 16.28
C ILE A 88 -0.73 -1.55 16.84
N GLU A 89 -1.58 -1.97 17.78
CA GLU A 89 -1.61 -3.33 18.32
C GLU A 89 -1.74 -4.37 17.19
N SER A 90 -2.76 -4.23 16.34
CA SER A 90 -2.98 -5.15 15.22
C SER A 90 -1.82 -5.18 14.20
N ALA A 91 -1.20 -4.03 13.94
CA ALA A 91 -0.03 -3.96 13.07
C ALA A 91 1.20 -4.66 13.69
N THR A 92 1.39 -4.54 15.00
CA THR A 92 2.51 -5.13 15.72
C THR A 92 2.34 -6.65 15.83
N GLU A 93 1.14 -7.13 16.12
CA GLU A 93 0.79 -8.55 16.10
C GLU A 93 1.03 -9.16 14.72
N MET A 94 0.62 -8.47 13.66
CA MET A 94 0.87 -8.92 12.29
C MET A 94 2.36 -8.97 11.96
N ALA A 95 3.13 -7.96 12.36
CA ALA A 95 4.57 -7.94 12.19
C ALA A 95 5.25 -9.09 12.95
N ALA A 96 4.83 -9.36 14.20
CA ALA A 96 5.32 -10.49 14.99
C ALA A 96 4.98 -11.84 14.34
N LEU A 97 3.77 -11.97 13.79
CA LEU A 97 3.37 -13.16 13.06
C LEU A 97 4.25 -13.38 11.81
N ILE A 98 4.55 -12.33 11.04
CA ILE A 98 5.44 -12.41 9.87
C ILE A 98 6.87 -12.77 10.32
N ALA A 99 7.36 -12.14 11.39
CA ALA A 99 8.69 -12.39 11.93
C ALA A 99 8.87 -13.83 12.46
N SER A 100 7.78 -14.51 12.85
CA SER A 100 7.81 -15.92 13.24
C SER A 100 8.07 -16.90 12.09
N LYS A 101 8.01 -16.44 10.83
CA LYS A 101 8.16 -17.27 9.63
C LYS A 101 9.62 -17.30 9.16
N SER A 102 9.94 -18.26 8.27
CA SER A 102 11.27 -18.32 7.65
C SER A 102 11.59 -17.00 6.95
N PRO A 103 12.69 -16.30 7.32
CA PRO A 103 13.03 -15.01 6.74
C PRO A 103 13.34 -15.12 5.25
N VAL A 104 13.92 -16.25 4.82
CA VAL A 104 14.19 -16.53 3.39
C VAL A 104 12.88 -16.70 2.62
N ALA A 105 11.90 -17.41 3.19
CA ALA A 105 10.60 -17.59 2.56
C ALA A 105 9.83 -16.26 2.46
N VAL A 106 9.77 -15.47 3.54
CA VAL A 106 9.11 -14.15 3.54
C VAL A 106 9.72 -13.22 2.50
N GLN A 107 11.06 -13.13 2.46
CA GLN A 107 11.74 -12.28 1.49
C GLN A 107 11.53 -12.77 0.05
N GLY A 108 11.60 -14.09 -0.17
CA GLY A 108 11.33 -14.70 -1.48
C GLY A 108 9.93 -14.39 -1.97
N THR A 109 8.91 -14.60 -1.12
CA THR A 109 7.51 -14.28 -1.43
C THR A 109 7.34 -12.80 -1.76
N LYS A 110 7.88 -11.90 -0.93
CA LYS A 110 7.80 -10.45 -1.15
C LYS A 110 8.42 -10.06 -2.50
N ASN A 111 9.60 -10.58 -2.82
CA ASN A 111 10.25 -10.19 -4.05
C ASN A 111 9.52 -10.70 -5.29
N ILE A 112 9.02 -11.95 -5.26
CA ILE A 112 8.25 -12.52 -6.38
C ILE A 112 6.99 -11.70 -6.62
N LEU A 113 6.22 -11.38 -5.57
CA LEU A 113 5.01 -10.57 -5.68
C LEU A 113 5.30 -9.17 -6.25
N ASN A 114 6.38 -8.53 -5.78
CA ASN A 114 6.78 -7.22 -6.27
C ASN A 114 7.21 -7.24 -7.73
N HIS A 115 7.91 -8.29 -8.17
CA HIS A 115 8.29 -8.47 -9.56
C HIS A 115 7.07 -8.79 -10.45
N SER A 116 6.22 -9.72 -10.02
CA SER A 116 5.05 -10.15 -10.80
C SER A 116 4.01 -9.07 -11.03
N ARG A 117 4.00 -8.03 -10.18
CA ARG A 117 3.14 -6.87 -10.34
C ARG A 117 3.36 -6.15 -11.68
N ASP A 118 4.59 -6.17 -12.18
CA ASP A 118 5.02 -5.35 -13.32
C ASP A 118 5.50 -6.21 -14.51
N ASN A 119 5.38 -7.54 -14.42
CA ASN A 119 5.92 -8.50 -15.40
C ASN A 119 4.91 -9.62 -15.69
N SER A 120 5.10 -10.35 -16.79
CA SER A 120 4.25 -11.49 -17.13
C SER A 120 4.42 -12.65 -16.13
N VAL A 121 3.45 -13.57 -16.12
CA VAL A 121 3.53 -14.81 -15.30
C VAL A 121 4.76 -15.63 -15.69
N ALA A 122 5.01 -15.80 -16.99
CA ALA A 122 6.15 -16.56 -17.50
C ALA A 122 7.51 -15.97 -17.05
N GLU A 123 7.65 -14.65 -17.06
CA GLU A 123 8.84 -13.97 -16.55
C GLU A 123 8.98 -14.20 -15.04
N SER A 124 7.88 -14.05 -14.31
CA SER A 124 7.83 -14.17 -12.84
C SER A 124 8.19 -15.56 -12.34
N GLU A 125 7.79 -16.62 -13.05
CA GLU A 125 8.15 -18.00 -12.71
C GLU A 125 9.65 -18.28 -12.93
N SER A 126 10.26 -17.63 -13.93
CA SER A 126 11.68 -17.77 -14.24
C SER A 126 12.59 -16.98 -13.30
N TRP A 127 12.06 -15.92 -12.71
CA TRP A 127 12.81 -14.92 -11.95
C TRP A 127 13.50 -15.47 -10.67
N PRO A 128 12.89 -16.35 -9.84
CA PRO A 128 13.54 -16.93 -8.67
C PRO A 128 14.76 -17.79 -8.98
N ARG A 129 14.86 -18.33 -10.20
CA ARG A 129 16.04 -19.08 -10.65
C ARG A 129 17.20 -18.13 -10.93
N LYS A 130 16.93 -16.99 -11.57
CA LYS A 130 17.92 -15.95 -11.89
C LYS A 130 18.46 -15.27 -10.62
N GLN A 131 17.62 -15.03 -9.62
CA GLN A 131 18.05 -14.39 -8.36
C GLN A 131 19.04 -15.24 -7.56
N ARG A 132 18.92 -16.57 -7.60
CA ARG A 132 19.83 -17.49 -6.90
C ARG A 132 21.23 -17.51 -7.51
N CYS A 133 21.38 -17.20 -8.79
CA CYS A 133 22.69 -17.10 -9.45
C CYS A 133 23.41 -15.77 -9.21
N GLN A 134 22.77 -14.79 -8.58
CA GLN A 134 23.32 -13.44 -8.35
C GLN A 134 23.76 -13.20 -6.89
N ARG A 135 23.72 -14.23 -6.04
CA ARG A 135 24.25 -14.24 -4.67
C ARG A 135 25.37 -15.24 -4.57
#